data_AF-A0A094IEX6-F1
#
_entry.id   AF-A0A094IEX6-F1
#
_cell.length_a   1.000
_cell.length_b   1.000
_cell.length_c   1.000
_cell.angle_alpha   90.00
_cell.angle_beta   90.00
_cell.angle_gamma   90.00
#
_symmetry.space_group_name_H-M   'P 1'
#
loop_
_entity.id
_entity.type
_entity.pdbx_description
1 polymer ?
#
loop_
_entity_poly.entity_id
_entity_poly.type
_entity_poly.pdbx_seq_one_letter_code
_entity_poly.pdbx_strand_id
1 'polypeptide(L)'
;MFEILLAYSCGLIDRFRGDKVDVVYSKTIEAIIYGLMVGTLIGLNWWQVLIFALLWATGAAFGWGQPLGSMLFDKEMDQNNLESWQFGIFKTNVILANVLRGLIWGACVTPMIYFSPAVGLVAGSMGIIFPTAIWLSKKLPFINTDVWARQEFYRGWLVGIVSLLSSYI
;
A
#
# COMPACT_ATOMS: atom_id res chain seq x y z
N MET A 1 19.90 -11.78 -0.88
CA MET A 1 18.98 -12.89 -0.49
C MET A 1 18.06 -12.45 0.64
N PHE A 2 18.62 -11.82 1.68
CA PHE A 2 17.87 -11.20 2.76
C PHE A 2 16.82 -10.19 2.25
N GLU A 3 17.19 -9.36 1.29
CA GLU A 3 16.36 -8.30 0.71
C GLU A 3 15.16 -8.88 -0.07
N ILE A 4 15.37 -10.00 -0.76
CA ILE A 4 14.30 -10.72 -1.47
C ILE A 4 13.28 -11.29 -0.46
N LEU A 5 13.77 -11.89 0.63
CA LEU A 5 12.90 -12.37 1.70
C LEU A 5 12.15 -11.22 2.37
N LEU A 6 12.81 -10.08 2.56
CA LEU A 6 12.20 -8.88 3.15
C LEU A 6 11.10 -8.31 2.24
N ALA A 7 11.37 -8.21 0.93
CA ALA A 7 10.39 -7.78 -0.08
C ALA A 7 9.19 -8.74 -0.16
N TYR A 8 9.41 -10.04 -0.08
CA TYR A 8 8.32 -11.01 0.00
C TYR A 8 7.51 -10.87 1.30
N SER A 9 8.19 -10.65 2.42
CA SER A 9 7.58 -10.48 3.74
C SER A 9 6.69 -9.25 3.81
N CYS A 10 6.93 -8.20 3.01
CA CYS A 10 6.01 -7.06 2.88
C CYS A 10 4.59 -7.51 2.48
N GLY A 11 4.46 -8.52 1.62
CA GLY A 11 3.17 -9.12 1.26
C GLY A 11 2.47 -9.77 2.47
N LEU A 12 3.22 -10.50 3.28
CA LEU A 12 2.68 -11.16 4.47
C LEU A 12 2.24 -10.14 5.54
N ILE A 13 3.09 -9.14 5.82
CA ILE A 13 2.76 -8.11 6.81
C ILE A 13 1.57 -7.27 6.36
N ASP A 14 1.50 -6.88 5.08
CA ASP A 14 0.37 -6.09 4.59
C ASP A 14 -0.94 -6.89 4.62
N ARG A 15 -0.87 -8.22 4.44
CA ARG A 15 -2.00 -9.12 4.65
C ARG A 15 -2.42 -9.18 6.13
N PHE A 16 -1.49 -9.33 7.07
CA PHE A 16 -1.83 -9.32 8.50
C PHE A 16 -2.48 -8.00 8.92
N ARG A 17 -1.95 -6.88 8.42
CA ARG A 17 -2.51 -5.53 8.63
C ARG A 17 -3.96 -5.38 8.17
N GLY A 18 -4.29 -6.14 7.14
CA GLY A 18 -5.58 -6.13 6.49
C GLY A 18 -6.61 -7.09 7.06
N ASP A 19 -6.17 -8.01 7.93
CA ASP A 19 -7.05 -9.02 8.47
C ASP A 19 -8.09 -8.41 9.42
N LYS A 20 -9.25 -9.06 9.49
CA LYS A 20 -10.34 -8.63 10.38
C LYS A 20 -10.07 -9.00 11.83
N VAL A 21 -9.24 -10.02 12.03
CA VAL A 21 -8.78 -10.48 13.33
C VAL A 21 -7.42 -9.82 13.56
N ASP A 22 -7.32 -8.90 14.50
CA ASP A 22 -6.05 -8.26 14.84
C ASP A 22 -5.05 -9.32 15.30
N VAL A 23 -4.12 -9.72 14.43
CA VAL A 23 -3.16 -10.79 14.71
C VAL A 23 -2.09 -10.30 15.69
N VAL A 24 -1.74 -9.00 15.65
CA VAL A 24 -0.61 -8.42 16.41
C VAL A 24 -1.03 -7.29 17.36
N TYR A 25 -2.33 -7.11 17.66
CA TYR A 25 -2.93 -6.08 18.55
C TYR A 25 -3.42 -4.77 17.89
N SER A 26 -2.77 -4.25 16.84
CA SER A 26 -3.17 -2.95 16.26
C SER A 26 -2.69 -2.76 14.82
N LYS A 27 -3.62 -2.38 13.94
CA LYS A 27 -3.37 -2.01 12.53
C LYS A 27 -2.34 -0.90 12.36
N THR A 28 -2.18 -0.04 13.38
CA THR A 28 -1.16 1.00 13.40
C THR A 28 0.24 0.42 13.57
N ILE A 29 0.41 -0.54 14.48
CA ILE A 29 1.70 -1.21 14.71
C ILE A 29 2.12 -1.96 13.45
N GLU A 30 1.20 -2.67 12.82
CA GLU A 30 1.44 -3.39 11.57
C GLU A 30 1.80 -2.44 10.42
N ALA A 31 1.17 -1.25 10.34
CA ALA A 31 1.54 -0.21 9.38
C ALA A 31 2.95 0.34 9.63
N ILE A 32 3.34 0.53 10.90
CA ILE A 32 4.69 0.97 11.28
C ILE A 32 5.71 -0.11 10.90
N ILE A 33 5.50 -1.37 11.29
CA ILE A 33 6.39 -2.49 10.95
C ILE A 33 6.57 -2.58 9.43
N TYR A 34 5.47 -2.47 8.69
CA TYR A 34 5.54 -2.47 7.24
C TYR A 34 6.37 -1.29 6.70
N GLY A 35 6.14 -0.08 7.22
CA GLY A 35 6.95 1.09 6.88
C GLY A 35 8.44 0.92 7.19
N LEU A 36 8.80 0.27 8.31
CA LEU A 36 10.19 -0.03 8.66
C LEU A 36 10.84 -0.94 7.61
N MET A 37 10.13 -1.98 7.16
CA MET A 37 10.63 -2.91 6.14
C MET A 37 10.85 -2.19 4.80
N VAL A 38 9.88 -1.37 4.38
CA VAL A 38 9.97 -0.59 3.14
C VAL A 38 11.13 0.41 3.20
N GLY A 39 11.24 1.18 4.28
CA GLY A 39 12.36 2.12 4.45
C GLY A 39 13.73 1.43 4.45
N THR A 40 13.81 0.23 5.04
CA THR A 40 15.02 -0.60 5.02
C THR A 40 15.34 -1.09 3.61
N LEU A 41 14.34 -1.54 2.85
CA LEU A 41 14.51 -1.98 1.46
C LEU A 41 14.99 -0.86 0.52
N ILE A 42 14.55 0.37 0.77
CA ILE A 42 14.98 1.57 0.05
C ILE A 42 16.46 1.91 0.36
N GLY A 43 17.03 1.39 1.45
CA GLY A 43 18.40 1.68 1.87
C GLY A 43 18.54 2.95 2.71
N LEU A 44 17.47 3.40 3.37
CA LEU A 44 17.52 4.53 4.30
C LEU A 44 18.34 4.16 5.55
N ASN A 45 18.99 5.13 6.18
CA ASN A 45 19.67 4.90 7.46
C ASN A 45 18.65 4.77 8.62
N TRP A 46 19.09 4.30 9.79
CA TRP A 46 18.17 3.89 10.87
C TRP A 46 17.18 4.97 11.32
N TRP A 47 17.59 6.24 11.43
CA TRP A 47 16.69 7.32 11.86
C TRP A 47 15.74 7.75 10.74
N GLN A 48 16.19 7.71 9.48
CA GLN A 48 15.33 7.95 8.31
C GLN A 48 14.27 6.87 8.17
N VAL A 49 14.62 5.60 8.44
CA VAL A 49 13.67 4.48 8.45
C VAL A 49 12.56 4.71 9.48
N LEU A 50 12.89 5.21 10.66
CA LEU A 50 11.89 5.52 11.70
C LEU A 50 10.93 6.64 11.25
N ILE A 51 11.45 7.73 10.70
CA ILE A 51 10.63 8.84 10.19
C ILE A 51 9.76 8.36 9.02
N PHE A 52 10.35 7.61 8.10
CA PHE A 52 9.65 7.01 6.96
C PHE A 52 8.49 6.13 7.43
N ALA A 53 8.70 5.27 8.43
CA ALA A 53 7.68 4.37 8.94
C ALA A 53 6.49 5.12 9.57
N LEU A 54 6.74 6.21 10.28
CA LEU A 54 5.68 7.06 10.85
C LEU A 54 4.85 7.75 9.75
N LEU A 55 5.52 8.31 8.75
CA LEU A 55 4.86 8.92 7.59
C LEU A 55 4.07 7.88 6.78
N TRP A 56 4.64 6.68 6.59
CA TRP A 56 3.99 5.56 5.92
C TRP A 56 2.72 5.14 6.65
N ALA A 57 2.78 5.01 7.98
CA ALA A 57 1.61 4.68 8.80
C ALA A 57 0.54 5.77 8.75
N THR A 58 0.94 7.04 8.66
CA THR A 58 -0.01 8.16 8.47
C THR A 58 -0.71 8.06 7.11
N GLY A 59 0.02 7.74 6.04
CA GLY A 59 -0.57 7.48 4.73
C GLY A 59 -1.56 6.31 4.74
N ALA A 60 -1.25 5.26 5.50
CA ALA A 60 -2.13 4.11 5.68
C ALA A 60 -3.43 4.44 6.44
N ALA A 61 -3.47 5.55 7.20
CA ALA A 61 -4.65 5.93 7.99
C ALA A 61 -5.78 6.53 7.13
N PHE A 62 -5.48 6.99 5.91
CA PHE A 62 -6.50 7.49 4.99
C PHE A 62 -7.37 6.32 4.49
N GLY A 63 -8.70 6.50 4.61
CA GLY A 63 -9.73 5.47 4.51
C GLY A 63 -9.61 4.51 3.33
N TRP A 64 -10.17 3.30 3.54
CA TRP A 64 -9.85 2.11 2.78
C TRP A 64 -10.95 1.65 1.83
N GLY A 65 -12.18 2.02 2.12
CA GLY A 65 -13.29 1.07 1.96
C GLY A 65 -13.91 1.09 0.59
N GLN A 66 -14.33 2.28 0.14
CA GLN A 66 -15.31 2.36 -0.92
C GLN A 66 -14.76 2.04 -2.32
N PRO A 67 -13.72 2.73 -2.82
CA PRO A 67 -13.19 2.45 -4.16
C PRO A 67 -12.52 1.08 -4.25
N LEU A 68 -11.91 0.60 -3.17
CA LEU A 68 -11.29 -0.72 -3.12
C LEU A 68 -12.35 -1.82 -3.20
N GLY A 69 -13.37 -1.75 -2.33
CA GLY A 69 -14.48 -2.71 -2.33
C GLY A 69 -15.24 -2.71 -3.65
N SER A 70 -15.49 -1.53 -4.23
CA SER A 70 -16.13 -1.41 -5.54
C SER A 70 -15.35 -2.11 -6.66
N MET A 71 -14.02 -1.95 -6.69
CA MET A 71 -13.19 -2.57 -7.72
C MET A 71 -13.03 -4.08 -7.53
N LEU A 72 -12.90 -4.55 -6.29
CA LEU A 72 -12.73 -5.97 -5.95
C LEU A 72 -13.98 -6.78 -6.31
N PHE A 73 -15.17 -6.21 -6.09
CA PHE A 73 -16.46 -6.88 -6.26
C PHE A 73 -17.25 -6.44 -7.50
N ASP A 74 -16.63 -5.69 -8.42
CA ASP A 74 -17.26 -5.20 -9.66
C ASP A 74 -18.61 -4.49 -9.42
N LYS A 75 -18.67 -3.67 -8.38
CA LYS A 75 -19.87 -2.91 -8.00
C LYS A 75 -19.63 -1.41 -8.09
N GLU A 76 -20.71 -0.67 -8.30
CA GLU A 76 -20.65 0.79 -8.25
C GLU A 76 -20.24 1.30 -6.86
N MET A 77 -19.67 2.50 -6.80
CA MET A 77 -19.41 3.17 -5.53
C MET A 77 -20.71 3.72 -4.96
N ASP A 78 -21.13 3.19 -3.81
CA ASP A 78 -22.12 3.81 -2.91
C ASP A 78 -21.74 5.26 -2.62
N GLN A 79 -22.59 6.16 -3.11
CA GLN A 79 -22.41 7.61 -3.02
C GLN A 79 -22.64 8.13 -1.59
N ASN A 80 -23.30 7.36 -0.73
CA ASN A 80 -23.55 7.72 0.66
C ASN A 80 -22.37 7.40 1.59
N ASN A 81 -21.41 6.59 1.12
CA ASN A 81 -20.28 6.12 1.90
C ASN A 81 -18.93 6.42 1.21
N LEU A 82 -18.82 7.61 0.62
CA LEU A 82 -17.60 8.07 -0.03
C LEU A 82 -16.56 8.56 1.00
N GLU A 83 -15.29 8.34 0.71
CA GLU A 83 -14.20 8.89 1.51
C GLU A 83 -14.09 10.42 1.31
N SER A 84 -13.59 11.14 2.32
CA SER A 84 -13.52 12.62 2.29
C SER A 84 -12.67 13.19 1.15
N TRP A 85 -11.72 12.40 0.63
CA TRP A 85 -10.87 12.76 -0.50
C TRP A 85 -11.49 12.43 -1.87
N GLN A 86 -12.64 11.74 -1.92
CA GLN A 86 -13.32 11.42 -3.17
C GLN A 86 -14.21 12.59 -3.62
N PHE A 87 -13.66 13.46 -4.48
CA PHE A 87 -14.37 14.57 -5.11
C PHE A 87 -14.34 14.46 -6.65
N GLY A 88 -15.27 15.14 -7.33
CA GLY A 88 -15.33 15.17 -8.80
C GLY A 88 -15.35 13.79 -9.45
N ILE A 89 -14.46 13.55 -10.42
CA ILE A 89 -14.35 12.29 -11.15
C ILE A 89 -14.01 11.08 -10.25
N PHE A 90 -13.41 11.30 -9.09
CA PHE A 90 -13.06 10.23 -8.14
C PHE A 90 -14.27 9.65 -7.39
N LYS A 91 -15.46 10.27 -7.52
CA LYS A 91 -16.72 9.72 -6.99
C LYS A 91 -17.36 8.66 -7.89
N THR A 92 -17.00 8.64 -9.17
CA THR A 92 -17.64 7.80 -10.19
C THR A 92 -16.64 6.86 -10.87
N ASN A 93 -15.38 7.24 -11.00
CA ASN A 93 -14.34 6.41 -11.60
C ASN A 93 -13.54 5.65 -10.54
N VAL A 94 -13.84 4.36 -10.39
CA VAL A 94 -13.24 3.45 -9.40
C VAL A 94 -11.72 3.31 -9.58
N ILE A 95 -11.24 3.26 -10.82
CA ILE A 95 -9.81 3.11 -11.12
C ILE A 95 -9.06 4.37 -10.70
N LEU A 96 -9.52 5.53 -11.15
CA LEU A 96 -8.91 6.82 -10.80
C LEU A 96 -8.95 7.07 -9.29
N ALA A 97 -10.02 6.65 -8.60
CA ALA A 97 -10.08 6.73 -7.15
C ALA A 97 -9.00 5.88 -6.46
N ASN A 98 -8.77 4.64 -6.92
CA ASN A 98 -7.69 3.81 -6.39
C ASN A 98 -6.29 4.35 -6.73
N VAL A 99 -6.11 4.96 -7.91
CA VAL A 99 -4.86 5.65 -8.27
C VAL A 99 -4.61 6.83 -7.32
N LEU A 100 -5.59 7.71 -7.15
CA LEU A 100 -5.49 8.86 -6.24
C LEU A 100 -5.20 8.40 -4.81
N ARG A 101 -5.88 7.35 -4.34
CA ARG A 101 -5.61 6.77 -3.03
C ARG A 101 -4.15 6.35 -2.86
N GLY A 102 -3.61 5.63 -3.84
CA GLY A 102 -2.19 5.24 -3.84
C GLY A 102 -1.28 6.47 -3.75
N LEU A 103 -1.59 7.52 -4.53
CA LEU A 103 -0.84 8.78 -4.50
C LEU A 103 -0.97 9.53 -3.18
N ILE A 104 -2.14 9.54 -2.53
CA ILE A 104 -2.33 10.14 -1.19
C ILE A 104 -1.44 9.45 -0.16
N TRP A 105 -1.39 8.11 -0.19
CA TRP A 105 -0.49 7.36 0.68
C TRP A 105 0.97 7.70 0.38
N GLY A 106 1.37 7.64 -0.90
CA GLY A 106 2.72 8.01 -1.33
C GLY A 106 3.10 9.45 -0.97
N ALA A 107 2.16 10.39 -1.04
CA ALA A 107 2.39 11.79 -0.71
C ALA A 107 2.90 11.98 0.72
N CYS A 108 2.43 11.17 1.67
CA CYS A 108 2.88 11.26 3.06
C CYS A 108 4.37 11.03 3.23
N VAL A 109 5.01 10.21 2.39
CA VAL A 109 6.45 9.95 2.46
C VAL A 109 7.29 10.84 1.53
N THR A 110 6.67 11.69 0.72
CA THR A 110 7.40 12.56 -0.22
C THR A 110 8.42 13.51 0.42
N PRO A 111 8.27 14.01 1.68
CA PRO A 111 9.34 14.79 2.30
C PRO A 111 10.68 14.02 2.39
N MET A 112 10.62 12.69 2.45
CA MET A 112 11.82 11.84 2.53
C MET A 112 12.58 11.73 1.20
N ILE A 113 12.03 12.26 0.09
CA ILE A 113 12.73 12.36 -1.21
C ILE A 113 14.02 13.17 -1.08
N TYR A 114 14.05 14.15 -0.18
CA TYR A 114 15.24 14.93 0.13
C TYR A 114 16.43 14.05 0.53
N PHE A 115 16.18 12.91 1.21
CA PHE A 115 17.21 11.99 1.65
C PHE A 115 17.52 10.88 0.65
N SER A 116 16.52 10.45 -0.12
CA SER A 116 16.71 9.42 -1.14
C SER A 116 15.69 9.58 -2.28
N PRO A 117 16.14 9.75 -3.54
CA PRO A 117 15.24 9.85 -4.69
C PRO A 117 14.43 8.57 -4.92
N ALA A 118 14.93 7.42 -4.45
CA ALA A 118 14.21 6.14 -4.49
C ALA A 118 12.85 6.21 -3.76
N VAL A 119 12.73 7.03 -2.71
CA VAL A 119 11.44 7.28 -2.06
C VAL A 119 10.42 7.87 -3.03
N GLY A 120 10.85 8.73 -3.95
CA GLY A 120 9.96 9.32 -4.95
C GLY A 120 9.40 8.28 -5.91
N LEU A 121 10.22 7.30 -6.30
CA LEU A 121 9.79 6.17 -7.12
C LEU A 121 8.78 5.30 -6.39
N VAL A 122 9.07 4.94 -5.12
CA VAL A 122 8.12 4.17 -4.30
C VAL A 122 6.81 4.93 -4.13
N ALA A 123 6.87 6.20 -3.72
CA ALA A 123 5.69 7.06 -3.52
C ALA A 123 4.85 7.19 -4.80
N GLY A 124 5.47 7.46 -5.95
CA GLY A 124 4.77 7.58 -7.23
C GLY A 124 4.17 6.24 -7.69
N SER A 125 4.89 5.14 -7.49
CA SER A 125 4.44 3.80 -7.89
C SER A 125 3.16 3.36 -7.18
N MET A 126 2.87 3.89 -5.99
CA MET A 126 1.66 3.56 -5.23
C MET A 126 0.39 3.82 -6.03
N GLY A 127 0.37 4.84 -6.89
CA GLY A 127 -0.77 5.11 -7.78
C GLY A 127 -1.08 3.94 -8.74
N ILE A 128 -0.07 3.17 -9.15
CA ILE A 128 -0.23 2.02 -10.05
C ILE A 128 -0.36 0.71 -9.25
N ILE A 129 0.35 0.58 -8.13
CA ILE A 129 0.35 -0.62 -7.31
C ILE A 129 -1.06 -0.96 -6.82
N PHE A 130 -1.84 0.03 -6.38
CA PHE A 130 -3.20 -0.21 -5.87
C PHE A 130 -4.14 -0.87 -6.89
N PRO A 131 -4.40 -0.28 -8.06
CA PRO A 131 -5.24 -0.92 -9.08
C PRO A 131 -4.64 -2.23 -9.58
N THR A 132 -3.32 -2.34 -9.67
CA THR A 132 -2.63 -3.57 -10.11
C THR A 132 -2.83 -4.71 -9.11
N ALA A 133 -2.70 -4.46 -7.81
CA ALA A 133 -2.92 -5.46 -6.77
C ALA A 133 -4.36 -6.02 -6.80
N ILE A 134 -5.34 -5.15 -7.08
CA ILE A 134 -6.75 -5.56 -7.25
C ILE A 134 -6.92 -6.41 -8.51
N TRP A 135 -6.30 -6.01 -9.62
CA TRP A 135 -6.34 -6.80 -10.85
C TRP A 135 -5.71 -8.20 -10.65
N LEU A 136 -4.53 -8.26 -10.01
CA LEU A 136 -3.85 -9.51 -9.67
C LEU A 136 -4.71 -10.39 -8.74
N SER A 137 -5.33 -9.80 -7.71
CA SER A 137 -6.16 -10.56 -6.77
C SER A 137 -7.36 -11.23 -7.44
N LYS A 138 -7.91 -10.62 -8.50
CA LYS A 138 -9.01 -11.19 -9.28
C LYS A 138 -8.55 -12.26 -10.28
N LYS A 139 -7.35 -12.11 -10.84
CA LYS A 139 -6.83 -13.01 -11.90
C LYS A 139 -6.02 -14.20 -11.38
N LEU A 140 -5.39 -14.08 -10.22
CA LEU A 140 -4.46 -15.06 -9.67
C LEU A 140 -4.95 -15.54 -8.29
N PRO A 141 -5.91 -16.48 -8.23
CA PRO A 141 -6.53 -16.93 -6.98
C PRO A 141 -5.69 -17.93 -6.16
N PHE A 142 -4.42 -18.11 -6.49
CA PHE A 142 -3.59 -19.23 -6.01
C PHE A 142 -3.24 -19.20 -4.52
N ILE A 143 -3.42 -18.07 -3.82
CA ILE A 143 -2.87 -17.85 -2.48
C ILE A 143 -3.93 -17.96 -1.36
N ASN A 144 -5.18 -17.55 -1.62
CA ASN A 144 -6.26 -17.53 -0.64
C ASN A 144 -7.60 -17.46 -1.39
N THR A 145 -8.70 -18.01 -0.87
CA THR A 145 -10.03 -17.85 -1.49
C THR A 145 -10.62 -16.45 -1.31
N ASP A 146 -10.22 -15.73 -0.26
CA ASP A 146 -10.62 -14.35 -0.01
C ASP A 146 -9.90 -13.36 -0.94
N VAL A 147 -10.67 -12.68 -1.80
CA VAL A 147 -10.19 -11.69 -2.77
C VAL A 147 -9.55 -10.49 -2.06
N TRP A 148 -10.06 -10.13 -0.87
CA TRP A 148 -9.54 -9.04 -0.06
C TRP A 148 -8.15 -9.37 0.45
N ALA A 149 -8.01 -10.53 1.10
CA ALA A 149 -6.72 -11.08 1.54
C ALA A 149 -5.67 -11.12 0.43
N ARG A 150 -6.05 -11.59 -0.76
CA ARG A 150 -5.14 -11.64 -1.91
C ARG A 150 -4.69 -10.26 -2.35
N GLN A 151 -5.60 -9.29 -2.39
CA GLN A 151 -5.25 -7.92 -2.79
C GLN A 151 -4.23 -7.29 -1.84
N GLU A 152 -4.38 -7.51 -0.54
CA GLU A 152 -3.46 -6.99 0.46
C GLU A 152 -2.09 -7.63 0.32
N PHE A 153 -2.03 -8.96 0.14
CA PHE A 153 -0.78 -9.65 -0.13
C PHE A 153 -0.09 -9.12 -1.39
N TYR A 154 -0.81 -9.02 -2.52
CA TYR A 154 -0.24 -8.55 -3.78
C TYR A 154 0.21 -7.08 -3.69
N ARG A 155 -0.53 -6.22 -2.97
CA ARG A 155 -0.10 -4.85 -2.74
C ARG A 155 1.20 -4.83 -1.95
N GLY A 156 1.25 -5.53 -0.82
CA GLY A 156 2.43 -5.62 0.02
C GLY A 156 3.66 -6.10 -0.74
N TRP A 157 3.48 -7.15 -1.54
CA TRP A 157 4.53 -7.72 -2.36
C TRP A 157 5.01 -6.78 -3.47
N LEU A 158 4.09 -6.12 -4.19
CA LEU A 158 4.43 -5.15 -5.23
C LEU A 158 5.21 -3.95 -4.67
N VAL A 159 4.82 -3.43 -3.50
CA VAL A 159 5.59 -2.39 -2.81
C VAL A 159 6.98 -2.90 -2.44
N GLY A 160 7.09 -4.12 -1.89
CA GLY A 160 8.37 -4.73 -1.57
C GLY A 160 9.29 -4.84 -2.79
N ILE A 161 8.75 -5.28 -3.93
CA ILE A 161 9.48 -5.36 -5.21
C ILE A 161 9.93 -3.97 -5.65
N VAL A 162 9.04 -2.98 -5.70
CA VAL A 162 9.41 -1.64 -6.17
C VAL A 162 10.45 -1.02 -5.23
N SER A 163 10.31 -1.22 -3.92
CA SER A 163 11.27 -0.72 -2.93
C SER A 163 12.65 -1.34 -3.12
N LEU A 164 12.71 -2.67 -3.32
CA LEU A 164 13.95 -3.38 -3.64
C LEU A 164 14.57 -2.91 -4.96
N LEU A 165 13.78 -2.76 -6.02
CA LEU A 165 14.29 -2.29 -7.31
C LEU A 165 14.77 -0.84 -7.23
N SER A 166 14.11 -0.01 -6.43
CA SER A 166 14.46 1.40 -6.27
C SER A 166 15.77 1.63 -5.54
N SER A 167 16.25 0.68 -4.72
CA SER A 167 17.53 0.82 -4.01
C SER A 167 18.76 0.59 -4.89
N TYR A 168 18.57 0.18 -6.15
CA TYR A 168 19.62 0.04 -7.16
C TYR A 168 19.74 1.27 -8.07
N ILE A 169 19.00 2.35 -7.80
CA ILE A 169 18.99 3.60 -8.57
C ILE A 169 19.69 4.68 -7.73
#